data_AF-A0AAN9F6M4-F1
#
_entry.id   AF-A0AAN9F6M4-F1
#
_cell.length_a   1.000
_cell.length_b   1.000
_cell.length_c   1.000
_cell.angle_alpha   90.00
_cell.angle_beta   90.00
_cell.angle_gamma   90.00
#
_symmetry.space_group_name_H-M   'P 1'
#
loop_
_entity.id
_entity.type
_entity.pdbx_description
1 polymer ?
#
loop_
_entity_poly.entity_id
_entity_poly.type
_entity_poly.pdbx_seq_one_letter_code
_entity_poly.pdbx_strand_id
1 'polypeptide(L)'
;MDEIAENERRILVAIDEGDESMYALSWCLKNLAFQNSKDTLILLYVKPPRAAYGDIWRLSSDITAGLDKYNQQVETKVEEGDPRDVICEMAEKLGADILVMGSHGYGIVKRAFLGSVSNHCAQNVKFPVLLVNKKK
;
A
#
# COMPACT_ATOMS: atom_id res chain seq x y z
N MET A 1 -1.53 1.09 33.73
CA MET A 1 -1.90 0.53 32.41
C MET A 1 -2.70 1.62 31.77
N ASP A 2 -2.05 2.42 30.93
CA ASP A 2 -2.74 3.48 30.21
C ASP A 2 -3.75 2.81 29.27
N GLU A 3 -4.98 3.29 29.27
CA GLU A 3 -5.93 2.98 28.20
C GLU A 3 -5.23 3.27 26.88
N ILE A 4 -5.15 2.28 25.99
CA ILE A 4 -4.69 2.51 24.62
C ILE A 4 -5.79 3.36 23.98
N ALA A 5 -5.64 4.68 24.07
CA ALA A 5 -6.56 5.61 23.43
C ALA A 5 -6.64 5.26 21.94
N GLU A 6 -7.85 5.28 21.37
CA GLU A 6 -8.07 5.13 19.93
C GLU A 6 -7.42 6.31 19.19
N ASN A 7 -6.13 6.15 18.86
CA ASN A 7 -5.38 7.12 18.09
C ASN A 7 -5.74 6.98 16.60
N GLU A 8 -5.69 8.09 15.88
CA GLU A 8 -5.77 8.08 14.42
C GLU A 8 -4.63 7.21 13.86
N ARG A 9 -4.93 6.34 12.90
CA ARG A 9 -3.91 5.51 12.24
C ARG A 9 -3.92 5.80 10.75
N ARG A 10 -2.76 6.16 10.21
CA ARG A 10 -2.56 6.38 8.78
C ARG A 10 -1.96 5.12 8.17
N ILE A 11 -2.77 4.36 7.45
CA ILE A 11 -2.44 3.08 6.84
C ILE A 11 -2.08 3.34 5.37
N LEU A 12 -0.80 3.30 5.04
CA LEU A 12 -0.33 3.47 3.67
C LEU A 12 -0.31 2.13 2.95
N VAL A 13 -0.94 2.03 1.78
CA VAL A 13 -0.88 0.85 0.91
C VAL A 13 -0.21 1.24 -0.39
N ALA A 14 0.96 0.66 -0.67
CA ALA A 14 1.61 0.82 -1.96
C ALA A 14 1.01 -0.14 -2.98
N ILE A 15 0.52 0.42 -4.09
CA ILE A 15 -0.16 -0.33 -5.15
C ILE A 15 0.48 -0.11 -6.51
N ASP A 16 0.38 -1.13 -7.36
CA ASP A 16 0.74 -1.12 -8.78
C ASP A 16 -0.39 -1.79 -9.60
N GLU A 17 -0.16 -2.06 -10.89
CA GLU A 17 -1.12 -2.81 -11.72
C GLU A 17 -1.07 -4.34 -11.51
N GLY A 18 -0.26 -4.80 -10.56
CA GLY A 18 -0.03 -6.21 -10.26
C GLY A 18 -1.08 -6.84 -9.35
N ASP A 19 -1.32 -8.14 -9.56
CA ASP A 19 -2.24 -8.96 -8.77
C ASP A 19 -1.87 -9.00 -7.28
N GLU A 20 -0.58 -8.94 -6.97
CA GLU A 20 -0.03 -9.05 -5.63
C GLU A 20 -0.30 -7.81 -4.79
N SER A 21 -0.13 -6.62 -5.37
CA SER A 21 -0.44 -5.37 -4.69
C SER A 21 -1.95 -5.22 -4.49
N MET A 22 -2.73 -5.67 -5.48
CA MET A 22 -4.18 -5.70 -5.40
C MET A 22 -4.70 -6.66 -4.32
N TYR A 23 -4.09 -7.83 -4.20
CA TYR A 23 -4.38 -8.75 -3.11
C TYR A 23 -4.03 -8.12 -1.74
N ALA A 24 -2.90 -7.40 -1.64
CA ALA A 24 -2.50 -6.72 -0.41
C ALA A 24 -3.51 -5.65 0.01
N LEU A 25 -4.03 -4.86 -0.93
CA LEU A 25 -5.09 -3.89 -0.68
C LEU A 25 -6.37 -4.58 -0.18
N SER A 26 -6.84 -5.61 -0.87
CA SER A 26 -8.03 -6.37 -0.46
C SER A 26 -7.86 -6.97 0.94
N TRP A 27 -6.69 -7.54 1.22
CA TRP A 27 -6.37 -8.08 2.53
C TRP A 27 -6.35 -6.99 3.60
N CYS A 28 -5.76 -5.83 3.31
CA CYS A 28 -5.71 -4.69 4.21
C CYS A 28 -7.11 -4.20 4.59
N LEU A 29 -7.98 -4.02 3.60
CA LEU A 29 -9.38 -3.62 3.80
C LEU A 29 -10.15 -4.62 4.67
N LYS A 30 -9.89 -5.91 4.48
CA LYS A 30 -10.60 -6.97 5.20
C LYS A 30 -10.13 -7.15 6.64
N ASN A 31 -8.84 -6.95 6.92
CA ASN A 31 -8.23 -7.42 8.18
C ASN A 31 -7.59 -6.31 9.03
N LEU A 32 -7.33 -5.14 8.47
CA LEU A 32 -6.53 -4.09 9.13
C LEU A 32 -7.24 -2.74 9.15
N ALA A 33 -7.65 -2.26 7.98
CA ALA A 33 -8.27 -0.95 7.84
C ALA A 33 -9.67 -0.94 8.46
N PHE A 34 -10.06 0.23 8.97
CA PHE A 34 -11.37 0.53 9.54
C PHE A 34 -11.76 -0.36 10.73
N GLN A 35 -10.78 -0.98 11.39
CA GLN A 35 -10.99 -1.59 12.71
C GLN A 35 -11.15 -0.51 13.79
N ASN A 36 -10.62 0.69 13.52
CA ASN A 36 -10.84 1.90 14.29
C ASN A 36 -11.53 2.93 13.37
N SER A 37 -12.51 3.65 13.90
CA SER A 37 -13.28 4.67 13.16
C SER A 37 -12.45 5.86 12.68
N LYS A 38 -11.24 6.04 13.22
CA LYS A 38 -10.26 7.08 12.86
C LYS A 38 -9.15 6.58 11.94
N ASP A 39 -9.30 5.40 11.34
CA ASP A 39 -8.33 4.93 10.36
C ASP A 39 -8.41 5.78 9.09
N THR A 40 -7.26 6.25 8.60
CA THR A 40 -7.13 6.83 7.25
C THR A 40 -6.35 5.85 6.39
N LEU A 41 -6.96 5.36 5.31
CA LEU A 41 -6.32 4.53 4.32
C LEU A 41 -5.74 5.41 3.21
N ILE A 42 -4.44 5.33 2.96
CA ILE A 42 -3.78 6.07 1.89
C ILE A 42 -3.33 5.09 0.82
N LEU A 43 -3.85 5.22 -0.39
CA LEU A 43 -3.40 4.46 -1.55
C LEU A 43 -2.32 5.25 -2.27
N LEU A 44 -1.13 4.66 -2.38
CA LEU A 44 -0.01 5.26 -3.11
C LEU A 44 0.31 4.42 -4.34
N TYR A 45 0.13 5.03 -5.51
CA TYR A 45 0.59 4.51 -6.78
C TYR A 45 1.82 5.28 -7.26
N VAL A 46 2.91 4.57 -7.57
CA VAL A 46 4.14 5.19 -8.09
C VAL A 46 4.32 4.85 -9.56
N LYS A 47 4.33 5.87 -10.40
CA LYS A 47 4.64 5.77 -11.82
C LYS A 47 6.16 5.69 -12.00
N PRO A 48 6.68 4.61 -12.60
CA PRO A 48 8.09 4.59 -12.97
C PRO A 48 8.36 5.65 -14.06
N PRO A 49 9.57 6.25 -14.12
CA PRO A 49 9.88 7.42 -14.97
C PRO A 49 9.77 7.19 -16.50
N ARG A 50 9.40 5.98 -16.92
CA ARG A 50 9.31 5.56 -18.33
C ARG A 50 7.96 4.96 -18.72
N ALA A 51 6.95 4.98 -17.83
CA ALA A 51 5.62 4.51 -18.18
C ALA A 51 4.91 5.57 -19.05
N ALA A 52 4.44 5.14 -20.23
CA ALA A 52 3.68 6.00 -21.14
C ALA A 52 2.37 6.45 -20.49
N TYR A 53 2.02 7.71 -20.73
CA TYR A 53 0.82 8.38 -20.23
C TYR A 53 -0.45 7.68 -20.74
N GLY A 54 -1.03 6.83 -19.92
CA GLY A 54 -2.30 6.17 -20.18
C GLY A 54 -2.71 5.40 -18.93
N ASP A 55 -3.92 5.63 -18.47
CA ASP A 55 -4.59 4.81 -17.45
C ASP A 55 -4.19 5.04 -15.97
N ILE A 56 -4.19 6.31 -15.54
CA ILE A 56 -4.44 6.68 -14.12
C ILE A 56 -5.75 6.05 -13.58
N TRP A 57 -6.61 5.53 -14.47
CA TRP A 57 -7.97 5.08 -14.19
C TRP A 57 -8.15 3.57 -14.03
N ARG A 58 -7.08 2.76 -14.04
CA ARG A 58 -7.20 1.31 -13.84
C ARG A 58 -6.99 0.86 -12.40
N LEU A 59 -7.14 1.75 -11.43
CA LEU A 59 -7.67 1.34 -10.14
C LEU A 59 -9.08 0.81 -10.45
N SER A 60 -9.20 -0.51 -10.62
CA SER A 60 -10.39 -1.13 -11.22
C SER A 60 -11.67 -0.57 -10.60
N SER A 61 -12.73 -0.49 -11.40
CA SER A 61 -14.06 -0.09 -10.93
C SER A 61 -14.47 -0.84 -9.67
N ASP A 62 -13.98 -2.09 -9.50
CA ASP A 62 -14.20 -2.93 -8.34
C ASP A 62 -13.51 -2.41 -7.06
N ILE A 63 -12.31 -1.84 -7.17
CA ILE A 63 -11.61 -1.22 -6.03
C ILE A 63 -12.35 0.04 -5.63
N THR A 64 -12.64 0.91 -6.60
CA THR A 64 -13.33 2.17 -6.35
C THR A 64 -14.71 1.90 -5.74
N ALA A 65 -15.49 0.97 -6.30
CA ALA A 65 -16.76 0.54 -5.73
C ALA A 65 -16.63 -0.11 -4.34
N GLY A 66 -15.56 -0.88 -4.10
CA GLY A 66 -15.27 -1.46 -2.78
C GLY A 66 -14.87 -0.41 -1.74
N LEU A 67 -14.30 0.70 -2.18
CA LEU A 67 -13.85 1.82 -1.35
C LEU A 67 -14.90 2.93 -1.21
N ASP A 68 -15.93 2.97 -2.06
CA ASP A 68 -17.02 3.97 -1.98
C ASP A 68 -17.68 3.98 -0.59
N LYS A 69 -17.79 2.81 0.04
CA LYS A 69 -18.27 2.67 1.43
C LYS A 69 -17.42 3.45 2.44
N TYR A 70 -16.15 3.71 2.13
CA TYR A 70 -15.15 4.33 2.99
C TYR A 70 -14.62 5.65 2.43
N ASN A 71 -15.29 6.25 1.45
CA ASN A 71 -14.75 7.36 0.64
C ASN A 71 -14.28 8.58 1.46
N GLN A 72 -14.81 8.80 2.67
CA GLN A 72 -14.36 9.88 3.56
C GLN A 72 -13.05 9.59 4.32
N GLN A 73 -12.60 8.33 4.34
CA GLN A 73 -11.41 7.86 5.06
C GLN A 73 -10.33 7.30 4.12
N VAL A 74 -10.50 7.48 2.81
CA VAL A 74 -9.57 7.00 1.79
C VAL A 74 -8.96 8.18 1.06
N GLU A 75 -7.63 8.26 1.05
CA GLU A 75 -6.87 9.21 0.24
C GLU A 75 -6.14 8.46 -0.89
N THR A 76 -6.12 9.02 -2.10
CA THR A 76 -5.31 8.49 -3.20
C THR A 76 -4.18 9.47 -3.53
N LYS A 77 -2.94 8.97 -3.61
CA LYS A 77 -1.75 9.71 -4.04
C LYS A 77 -1.12 9.02 -5.24
N VAL A 78 -0.71 9.82 -6.21
CA VAL A 78 0.00 9.37 -7.40
C VAL A 78 1.30 10.15 -7.47
N GLU A 79 2.40 9.44 -7.44
CA GLU A 79 3.74 10.02 -7.51
C GLU A 79 4.52 9.44 -8.69
N GLU A 80 5.62 10.08 -9.06
CA GLU A 80 6.50 9.64 -10.15
C GLU A 80 7.94 9.51 -9.64
N GLY A 81 8.63 8.44 -10.03
CA GLY A 81 10.01 8.21 -9.65
C GLY A 81 10.36 6.73 -9.51
N ASP A 82 11.51 6.43 -8.91
CA ASP A 82 11.83 5.06 -8.51
C ASP A 82 10.91 4.64 -7.35
N PRO A 83 10.12 3.55 -7.48
CA PRO A 83 9.22 3.11 -6.42
C PRO A 83 9.90 2.87 -5.07
N ARG A 84 11.19 2.50 -5.05
CA ARG A 84 11.93 2.27 -3.81
C ARG A 84 12.05 3.54 -2.98
N ASP A 85 12.47 4.62 -3.65
CA ASP A 85 12.73 5.89 -3.01
C ASP A 85 11.42 6.62 -2.70
N VAL A 86 10.51 6.68 -3.68
CA VAL A 86 9.23 7.39 -3.57
C VAL A 86 8.35 6.79 -2.47
N ILE A 87 8.26 5.46 -2.36
CA ILE A 87 7.45 4.83 -1.30
C ILE A 87 8.01 5.17 0.08
N CYS A 88 9.34 5.12 0.27
CA CYS A 88 9.96 5.47 1.55
C CYS A 88 9.79 6.94 1.91
N GLU A 89 9.95 7.85 0.94
CA GLU A 89 9.75 9.29 1.13
C GLU A 89 8.29 9.58 1.52
N MET A 90 7.34 9.03 0.77
CA MET A 90 5.92 9.27 1.00
C MET A 90 5.43 8.63 2.30
N ALA A 91 5.96 7.46 2.66
CA ALA A 91 5.74 6.83 3.96
C ALA A 91 6.02 7.79 5.13
N GLU A 92 7.16 8.47 5.10
CA GLU A 92 7.54 9.45 6.13
C GLU A 92 6.73 10.76 6.00
N LYS A 93 6.63 11.31 4.79
CA LYS A 93 5.94 12.57 4.51
C LYS A 93 4.45 12.54 4.84
N LEU A 94 3.79 11.41 4.64
CA LEU A 94 2.37 11.22 4.93
C LEU A 94 2.13 10.85 6.40
N GLY A 95 3.18 10.69 7.21
CA GLY A 95 3.07 10.29 8.61
C GLY A 95 2.38 8.93 8.76
N ALA A 96 2.71 7.97 7.91
CA ALA A 96 2.08 6.65 7.98
C ALA A 96 2.55 5.87 9.22
N ASP A 97 1.60 5.20 9.88
CA ASP A 97 1.86 4.35 11.04
C ASP A 97 2.18 2.91 10.63
N ILE A 98 1.71 2.51 9.44
CA ILE A 98 1.97 1.20 8.85
C ILE A 98 2.01 1.31 7.33
N LEU A 99 2.99 0.65 6.72
CA LEU A 99 3.11 0.48 5.28
C LEU A 99 2.72 -0.94 4.90
N VAL A 100 1.72 -1.09 4.04
CA VAL A 100 1.25 -2.36 3.52
C VAL A 100 1.68 -2.50 2.06
N MET A 101 2.27 -3.65 1.73
CA MET A 101 2.71 -3.95 0.36
C MET A 101 2.44 -5.39 -0.03
N GLY A 102 2.26 -5.60 -1.33
CA GLY A 102 2.41 -6.93 -1.92
C GLY A 102 3.84 -7.44 -1.76
N SER A 103 3.97 -8.72 -1.49
CA SER A 103 5.23 -9.45 -1.65
C SER A 103 5.15 -10.22 -2.97
N HIS A 104 6.21 -10.14 -3.78
CA HIS A 104 6.39 -10.68 -5.14
C HIS A 104 6.07 -9.71 -6.30
N GLY A 105 6.94 -9.73 -7.32
CA GLY A 105 6.80 -9.02 -8.59
C GLY A 105 7.43 -9.85 -9.73
N TYR A 106 6.80 -9.84 -10.90
CA TYR A 106 7.16 -10.44 -12.20
C TYR A 106 8.27 -11.52 -12.21
N GLY A 107 7.84 -12.79 -12.09
CA GLY A 107 8.55 -13.93 -12.71
C GLY A 107 9.36 -14.84 -11.79
N ILE A 108 8.92 -16.11 -11.70
CA ILE A 108 9.66 -17.39 -11.59
C ILE A 108 10.95 -17.47 -10.73
N VAL A 109 11.13 -16.66 -9.67
CA VAL A 109 12.19 -16.95 -8.68
C VAL A 109 11.60 -17.78 -7.53
N LYS A 110 11.97 -19.05 -7.52
CA LYS A 110 11.61 -20.04 -6.50
C LYS A 110 12.13 -19.62 -5.11
N ARG A 111 11.24 -19.71 -4.12
CA ARG A 111 11.41 -19.59 -2.65
C ARG A 111 11.59 -18.17 -2.09
N ALA A 112 10.62 -17.74 -1.27
CA ALA A 112 10.75 -16.80 -0.16
C ALA A 112 11.62 -15.53 -0.35
N PHE A 113 11.72 -14.99 -1.56
CA PHE A 113 12.38 -13.71 -1.78
C PHE A 113 11.35 -12.59 -1.74
N LEU A 114 11.57 -11.61 -0.88
CA LEU A 114 10.87 -10.34 -0.91
C LEU A 114 11.11 -9.67 -2.27
N GLY A 115 10.08 -9.02 -2.81
CA GLY A 115 10.23 -8.24 -4.05
C GLY A 115 11.25 -7.13 -3.84
N SER A 116 11.95 -6.71 -4.89
CA SER A 116 13.05 -5.73 -4.71
C SER A 116 12.60 -4.41 -4.08
N VAL A 117 11.36 -3.97 -4.37
CA VAL A 117 10.76 -2.76 -3.78
C VAL A 117 10.32 -2.99 -2.34
N SER A 118 9.57 -4.08 -2.06
CA SER A 118 9.12 -4.38 -0.70
C SER A 118 10.27 -4.71 0.26
N ASN A 119 11.33 -5.38 -0.23
CA ASN A 119 12.55 -5.58 0.54
C ASN A 119 13.24 -4.26 0.87
N HIS A 120 13.36 -3.36 -0.12
CA HIS A 120 13.94 -2.04 0.11
C HIS A 120 13.14 -1.25 1.15
N CYS A 121 11.81 -1.20 1.02
CA CYS A 121 10.96 -0.47 1.97
C CYS A 121 11.03 -1.06 3.38
N ALA A 122 10.98 -2.40 3.51
CA ALA A 122 11.11 -3.08 4.81
C ALA A 122 12.44 -2.80 5.53
N GLN A 123 13.49 -2.43 4.79
CA GLN A 123 14.80 -2.10 5.35
C GLN A 123 14.97 -0.61 5.67
N ASN A 124 14.22 0.29 5.02
CA ASN A 124 14.47 1.74 5.08
C ASN A 124 13.35 2.54 5.77
N VAL A 125 12.14 2.00 5.86
CA VAL A 125 11.03 2.63 6.58
C VAL A 125 11.22 2.45 8.09
N LYS A 126 10.99 3.52 8.88
CA LYS A 126 11.23 3.57 10.33
C LYS A 126 10.07 3.06 11.19
N PHE A 127 9.04 2.51 10.57
CA PHE A 127 7.79 2.06 11.20
C PHE A 127 7.35 0.72 10.60
N PRO A 128 6.35 0.03 11.19
CA PRO A 128 5.94 -1.30 10.75
C PRO A 128 5.65 -1.40 9.24
N VAL A 129 6.22 -2.42 8.60
CA VAL A 129 5.94 -2.80 7.21
C VAL A 129 5.26 -4.16 7.20
N LEU A 130 4.06 -4.23 6.62
CA LEU A 130 3.29 -5.44 6.46
C LEU A 130 3.36 -5.93 5.02
N LEU A 131 4.03 -7.06 4.82
CA LEU A 131 4.15 -7.71 3.53
C LEU A 131 3.11 -8.81 3.40
N VAL A 132 2.16 -8.62 2.49
CA VAL A 132 1.04 -9.54 2.28
C VAL A 132 1.39 -10.50 1.14
N ASN A 133 1.25 -11.79 1.40
CA ASN A 133 1.45 -12.87 0.42
C ASN A 133 0.09 -13.37 -0.09
N LYS A 134 -0.08 -13.43 -1.41
CA LYS A 134 -1.25 -14.10 -2.03
C LYS A 134 -1.11 -15.61 -1.82
N LYS A 135 -2.10 -16.22 -1.17
CA LYS A 135 -2.19 -17.69 -1.06
C LYS A 135 -2.32 -18.29 -2.47
N LYS A 136 -1.49 -19.27 -2.78
CA LYS A 136 -1.58 -20.06 -4.02
C LYS A 136 -2.56 -21.20 -3.87
#